data_AF-A0A1Q5RCF5-F1
#
_entry.id   AF-A0A1Q5RCF5-F1
#
_cell.length_a   1.000
_cell.length_b   1.000
_cell.length_c   1.000
_cell.angle_alpha   90.00
_cell.angle_beta   90.00
_cell.angle_gamma   90.00
#
_symmetry.space_group_name_H-M   'P 1'
#
loop_
_entity.id
_entity.type
_entity.pdbx_description
1 polymer ?
#
loop_
_entity_poly.entity_id
_entity_poly.type
_entity_poly.pdbx_seq_one_letter_code
_entity_poly.pdbx_strand_id
1 'polypeptide(L)'
;MSLITLTGSTFHDPLEQLLHKLTERVDAVANGIANESQQFGRHEEPTTSRLAQAINNAIRNHPITAPGLTLDVHAEEFTRRQEKVAGADLYISIVRKDTDDQISKGILVQAKRRDAMLRSGEPQRLGNQCKQMYRRSKKASYVWIYESDRILSVKAPQASKPILQRVTGSSSVGELIADGLRCNKGDDKIGRELSADPAAGVLEVMRRLSVPNGLDFVVRQD
;
A
#
# COMPACT_ATOMS: atom_id res chain seq x y z
N MET A 1 -32.52 -30.75 -1.91
CA MET A 1 -31.53 -29.69 -2.19
C MET A 1 -31.85 -28.53 -1.25
N SER A 2 -31.05 -28.36 -0.19
CA SER A 2 -31.22 -27.25 0.75
C SER A 2 -30.10 -26.25 0.52
N LEU A 3 -30.48 -25.02 0.15
CA LEU A 3 -29.59 -23.87 0.01
C LEU A 3 -29.24 -23.39 1.42
N ILE A 4 -27.98 -23.55 1.82
CA ILE A 4 -27.45 -22.90 3.02
C ILE A 4 -27.10 -21.47 2.64
N THR A 5 -27.97 -20.55 3.00
CA THR A 5 -27.72 -19.10 3.01
C THR A 5 -26.73 -18.81 4.15
N LEU A 6 -25.46 -18.56 3.83
CA LEU A 6 -24.46 -18.08 4.78
C LEU A 6 -24.65 -16.58 5.01
N THR A 7 -25.64 -16.20 5.83
CA THR A 7 -25.76 -14.85 6.37
C THR A 7 -25.22 -14.82 7.79
N GLY A 8 -24.16 -14.03 8.01
CA GLY A 8 -23.71 -13.63 9.35
C GLY A 8 -22.41 -14.30 9.81
N SER A 9 -21.27 -13.84 9.29
CA SER A 9 -19.99 -14.06 9.97
C SER A 9 -19.91 -13.11 11.17
N THR A 10 -20.46 -13.51 12.31
CA THR A 10 -20.14 -12.87 13.59
C THR A 10 -18.71 -13.24 13.96
N PHE A 11 -17.75 -12.36 13.69
CA PHE A 11 -16.39 -12.52 14.20
C PHE A 11 -16.44 -12.49 15.73
N HIS A 12 -15.98 -13.54 16.39
CA HIS A 12 -15.90 -13.57 17.86
C HIS A 12 -14.64 -12.85 18.39
N ASP A 13 -13.66 -12.59 17.54
CA ASP A 13 -12.44 -11.85 17.87
C ASP A 13 -12.64 -10.32 17.66
N PRO A 14 -12.51 -9.50 18.72
CA PRO A 14 -12.58 -8.04 18.63
C PRO A 14 -11.61 -7.42 17.62
N LEU A 15 -10.40 -7.98 17.46
CA LEU A 15 -9.44 -7.47 16.48
C LEU A 15 -9.98 -7.68 15.06
N GLU A 16 -10.47 -8.88 14.75
CA GLU A 16 -11.02 -9.18 13.42
C GLU A 16 -12.26 -8.34 13.09
N GLN A 17 -13.12 -8.02 14.08
CA GLN A 17 -14.22 -7.08 13.87
C GLN A 17 -13.72 -5.67 13.50
N LEU A 18 -12.67 -5.18 14.17
CA LEU A 18 -12.08 -3.87 13.87
C LEU A 18 -11.41 -3.86 12.50
N LEU A 19 -10.69 -4.93 12.15
CA LEU A 19 -10.05 -5.07 10.85
C LEU A 19 -11.06 -5.19 9.72
N HIS A 20 -12.20 -5.86 9.94
CA HIS A 20 -13.28 -5.90 8.98
C HIS A 20 -13.86 -4.50 8.72
N LYS A 21 -14.19 -3.74 9.78
CA LYS A 21 -14.66 -2.35 9.67
C LYS A 21 -13.64 -1.43 9.00
N LEU A 22 -12.35 -1.64 9.25
CA LEU A 22 -11.26 -0.94 8.58
C LEU A 22 -11.30 -1.22 7.07
N THR A 23 -11.35 -2.49 6.69
CA THR A 23 -11.40 -2.92 5.29
C THR A 23 -12.56 -2.26 4.57
N GLU A 24 -13.79 -2.39 5.09
CA GLU A 24 -14.99 -1.80 4.48
C GLU A 24 -14.86 -0.29 4.28
N ARG A 25 -14.33 0.43 5.27
CA ARG A 25 -14.18 1.88 5.20
C ARG A 25 -13.15 2.31 4.17
N VAL A 26 -11.98 1.68 4.20
CA VAL A 26 -10.90 1.99 3.26
C VAL A 26 -11.33 1.66 1.82
N ASP A 27 -12.00 0.54 1.62
CA ASP A 27 -12.50 0.13 0.31
C ASP A 27 -13.60 1.06 -0.21
N ALA A 28 -14.50 1.54 0.65
CA ALA A 28 -15.49 2.53 0.27
C ALA A 28 -14.83 3.82 -0.27
N VAL A 29 -13.76 4.29 0.40
CA VAL A 29 -12.99 5.45 -0.06
C VAL A 29 -12.24 5.17 -1.35
N ALA A 30 -11.55 4.02 -1.43
CA ALA A 30 -10.77 3.63 -2.61
C ALA A 30 -11.66 3.49 -3.85
N ASN A 31 -12.80 2.81 -3.72
CA ASN A 31 -13.76 2.63 -4.80
C ASN A 31 -14.42 3.95 -5.21
N GLY A 32 -14.76 4.82 -4.25
CA GLY A 32 -15.28 6.16 -4.55
C GLY A 32 -14.29 6.98 -5.40
N ILE A 33 -13.01 6.94 -5.06
CA ILE A 33 -11.96 7.66 -5.81
C ILE A 33 -11.69 7.01 -7.18
N ALA A 34 -11.70 5.68 -7.29
CA ALA A 34 -11.55 4.98 -8.57
C ALA A 34 -12.67 5.37 -9.55
N ASN A 35 -13.93 5.28 -9.09
CA ASN A 35 -15.11 5.67 -9.87
C ASN A 35 -15.03 7.13 -10.34
N GLU A 36 -14.72 8.05 -9.42
CA GLU A 36 -14.58 9.47 -9.75
C GLU A 36 -13.44 9.72 -10.75
N SER A 37 -12.29 9.07 -10.56
CA SER A 37 -11.15 9.19 -11.47
C SER A 37 -11.50 8.72 -12.87
N GLN A 38 -12.29 7.65 -13.02
CA GLN A 38 -12.75 7.19 -14.32
C GLN A 38 -13.75 8.17 -14.93
N GLN A 39 -14.77 8.58 -14.16
CA GLN A 39 -15.85 9.48 -14.62
C GLN A 39 -15.30 10.81 -15.14
N PHE A 40 -14.30 11.38 -14.47
CA PHE A 40 -13.72 12.68 -14.83
C PHE A 40 -12.42 12.56 -15.64
N GLY A 41 -12.03 11.35 -16.06
CA GLY A 41 -10.83 11.14 -16.86
C GLY A 41 -9.53 11.63 -16.19
N ARG A 42 -9.44 11.57 -14.86
CA ARG A 42 -8.32 12.14 -14.11
C ARG A 42 -7.00 11.40 -14.36
N HIS A 43 -5.92 12.15 -14.26
CA HIS A 43 -4.56 11.63 -14.28
C HIS A 43 -4.24 10.82 -13.02
N GLU A 44 -3.26 9.92 -13.13
CA GLU A 44 -2.87 8.99 -12.08
C GLU A 44 -2.28 9.67 -10.84
N GLU A 45 -1.37 10.65 -11.02
CA GLU A 45 -0.72 11.36 -9.89
C GLU A 45 -1.76 12.01 -8.96
N PRO A 46 -2.66 12.91 -9.42
CA PRO A 46 -3.63 13.56 -8.54
C PRO A 46 -4.61 12.57 -7.88
N THR A 47 -4.97 11.50 -8.57
CA THR A 47 -5.85 10.45 -8.03
C THR A 47 -5.16 9.70 -6.88
N THR A 48 -3.86 9.42 -7.01
CA THR A 48 -3.07 8.70 -6.01
C THR A 48 -2.83 9.56 -4.76
N SER A 49 -2.45 10.84 -4.91
CA SER A 49 -2.32 11.77 -3.78
C SER A 49 -3.63 11.93 -3.02
N ARG A 50 -4.75 12.06 -3.76
CA ARG A 50 -6.08 12.19 -3.16
C ARG A 50 -6.49 10.92 -2.40
N LEU A 51 -6.14 9.74 -2.92
CA LEU A 51 -6.40 8.47 -2.24
C LEU A 51 -5.66 8.38 -0.91
N ALA A 52 -4.37 8.73 -0.87
CA ALA A 52 -3.60 8.76 0.37
C ALA A 52 -4.23 9.68 1.43
N GLN A 53 -4.59 10.90 1.03
CA GLN A 53 -5.29 11.85 1.92
C GLN A 53 -6.63 11.31 2.42
N ALA A 54 -7.42 10.69 1.54
CA ALA A 54 -8.73 10.19 1.89
C ALA A 54 -8.65 8.98 2.84
N ILE A 55 -7.65 8.09 2.68
CA ILE A 55 -7.34 7.03 3.64
C ILE A 55 -7.01 7.66 4.99
N ASN A 56 -6.07 8.62 5.04
CA ASN A 56 -5.67 9.27 6.29
C ASN A 56 -6.85 9.95 7.01
N ASN A 57 -7.73 10.62 6.25
CA ASN A 57 -8.92 11.26 6.79
C ASN A 57 -9.93 10.23 7.32
N ALA A 58 -10.13 9.11 6.61
CA ALA A 58 -11.04 8.05 7.04
C ALA A 58 -10.61 7.38 8.34
N ILE A 59 -9.29 7.26 8.58
CA ILE A 59 -8.73 6.73 9.82
C ILE A 59 -8.78 7.78 10.93
N ARG A 60 -8.38 9.03 10.65
CA ARG A 60 -8.36 10.12 11.64
C ARG A 60 -9.75 10.47 12.16
N ASN A 61 -10.75 10.56 11.29
CA ASN A 61 -12.11 10.95 11.67
C ASN A 61 -12.84 9.86 12.45
N HIS A 62 -12.41 8.61 12.31
CA HIS A 62 -13.00 7.46 12.97
C HIS A 62 -11.89 6.51 13.44
N PRO A 63 -11.14 6.87 14.49
CA PRO A 63 -10.03 6.04 14.97
C PRO A 63 -10.46 4.60 15.22
N ILE A 64 -9.59 3.65 14.92
CA ILE A 64 -9.87 2.22 15.11
C ILE A 64 -9.18 1.77 16.39
N THR A 65 -9.93 1.84 17.48
CA THR A 65 -9.44 1.58 18.84
C THR A 65 -10.39 0.65 19.58
N ALA A 66 -9.82 -0.23 20.41
CA ALA A 66 -10.51 -0.97 21.45
C ALA A 66 -9.68 -0.91 22.75
N PRO A 67 -10.23 -1.27 23.93
CA PRO A 67 -9.44 -1.33 25.16
C PRO A 67 -8.15 -2.16 24.96
N GLY A 68 -7.00 -1.53 25.18
CA GLY A 68 -5.68 -2.17 24.99
C GLY A 68 -5.21 -2.33 23.54
N LEU A 69 -5.93 -1.79 22.56
CA LEU A 69 -5.62 -1.92 21.13
C LEU A 69 -5.80 -0.59 20.39
N THR A 70 -4.72 -0.09 19.78
CA THR A 70 -4.75 1.07 18.88
C THR A 70 -4.18 0.70 17.52
N LEU A 71 -4.94 0.95 16.45
CA LEU A 71 -4.48 0.81 15.07
C LEU A 71 -4.23 2.20 14.47
N ASP A 72 -3.10 2.36 13.80
CA ASP A 72 -2.73 3.59 13.11
C ASP A 72 -2.22 3.26 11.70
N VAL A 73 -2.72 4.01 10.72
CA VAL A 73 -2.40 3.85 9.31
C VAL A 73 -2.20 5.24 8.72
N HIS A 74 -1.04 5.43 8.10
CA HIS A 74 -0.69 6.69 7.45
C HIS A 74 -0.13 6.41 6.05
N ALA A 75 -0.79 6.93 5.02
CA ALA A 75 -0.33 6.89 3.64
C ALA A 75 0.27 8.24 3.23
N GLU A 76 1.46 8.22 2.66
CA GLU A 76 2.18 9.43 2.25
C GLU A 76 2.78 9.25 0.85
N GLU A 77 2.72 10.30 0.03
CA GLU A 77 3.23 10.29 -1.33
C GLU A 77 4.72 10.63 -1.38
N PHE A 78 5.49 9.88 -2.15
CA PHE A 78 6.87 10.24 -2.45
C PHE A 78 6.91 11.48 -3.35
N THR A 79 7.81 12.42 -3.03
CA THR A 79 8.10 13.48 -4.00
C THR A 79 8.66 12.87 -5.30
N ARG A 80 8.49 13.54 -6.44
CA ARG A 80 8.99 13.06 -7.75
C ARG A 80 10.47 12.62 -7.75
N ARG A 81 11.32 13.27 -6.93
CA ARG A 81 12.74 12.88 -6.81
C ARG A 81 12.89 11.57 -6.03
N GLN A 82 12.14 11.42 -4.96
CA GLN A 82 12.14 10.22 -4.13
C GLN A 82 11.52 9.03 -4.87
N GLU A 83 10.40 9.24 -5.55
CA GLU A 83 9.70 8.22 -6.35
C GLU A 83 10.64 7.57 -7.38
N LYS A 84 11.42 8.37 -8.12
CA LYS A 84 12.42 7.86 -9.09
C LYS A 84 13.43 6.89 -8.48
N VAL A 85 13.75 7.08 -7.20
CA VAL A 85 14.70 6.25 -6.47
C VAL A 85 13.98 5.06 -5.86
N ALA A 86 12.91 5.31 -5.10
CA ALA A 86 12.09 4.34 -4.38
C ALA A 86 11.42 3.32 -5.31
N GLY A 87 10.96 3.77 -6.47
CA GLY A 87 10.13 3.03 -7.42
C GLY A 87 8.68 2.91 -6.99
N ALA A 88 8.24 3.74 -6.04
CA ALA A 88 6.90 3.72 -5.45
C ALA A 88 6.34 5.15 -5.45
N ASP A 89 5.04 5.26 -5.66
CA ASP A 89 4.29 6.51 -5.54
C ASP A 89 3.92 6.77 -4.07
N LEU A 90 3.56 5.72 -3.32
CA LEU A 90 3.16 5.83 -1.92
C LEU A 90 4.01 4.96 -0.99
N TYR A 91 4.18 5.47 0.23
CA TYR A 91 4.56 4.71 1.40
C TYR A 91 3.38 4.67 2.38
N ILE A 92 3.03 3.48 2.87
CA ILE A 92 1.97 3.30 3.87
C ILE A 92 2.60 2.75 5.14
N SER A 93 2.55 3.55 6.21
CA SER A 93 2.87 3.12 7.56
C SER A 93 1.68 2.42 8.17
N ILE A 94 1.90 1.27 8.77
CA ILE A 94 0.91 0.47 9.49
C ILE A 94 1.45 0.19 10.87
N VAL A 95 0.68 0.57 11.89
CA VAL A 95 1.07 0.42 13.29
C VAL A 95 -0.09 -0.20 14.06
N ARG A 96 0.24 -1.23 14.86
CA ARG A 96 -0.66 -1.81 15.87
C ARG A 96 0.04 -1.70 17.20
N LYS A 97 -0.63 -1.07 18.17
CA LYS A 97 -0.16 -0.97 19.55
C LYS A 97 -1.13 -1.78 20.41
N ASP A 98 -0.72 -2.98 20.76
CA ASP A 98 -1.36 -3.83 21.76
C ASP A 98 -0.75 -3.48 23.14
N THR A 99 -1.39 -3.92 24.23
CA THR A 99 -0.86 -3.74 25.59
C THR A 99 0.54 -4.34 25.75
N ASP A 100 0.80 -5.47 25.11
CA ASP A 100 2.01 -6.28 25.31
C ASP A 100 2.95 -6.30 24.10
N ASP A 101 2.49 -5.88 22.92
CA ASP A 101 3.27 -5.90 21.68
C ASP A 101 2.97 -4.68 20.81
N GLN A 102 3.98 -4.20 20.10
CA GLN A 102 3.84 -3.11 19.15
C GLN A 102 4.45 -3.51 17.82
N ILE A 103 3.63 -3.45 16.77
CA ILE A 103 4.10 -3.67 15.40
C ILE A 103 4.20 -2.32 14.69
N SER A 104 5.26 -2.15 13.93
CA SER A 104 5.44 -1.04 12.99
C SER A 104 5.92 -1.61 11.67
N LYS A 105 5.16 -1.41 10.60
CA LYS A 105 5.45 -1.95 9.27
C LYS A 105 5.27 -0.88 8.21
N GLY A 106 6.05 -0.99 7.16
CA GLY A 106 5.88 -0.20 5.95
C GLY A 106 5.34 -1.02 4.78
N ILE A 107 4.66 -0.35 3.86
CA ILE A 107 4.24 -0.85 2.54
C ILE A 107 4.66 0.15 1.46
N LEU A 108 5.25 -0.35 0.37
CA LEU A 108 5.54 0.42 -0.83
C LEU A 108 4.51 0.11 -1.89
N VAL A 109 3.95 1.15 -2.50
CA VAL A 109 2.91 1.03 -3.52
C VAL A 109 3.28 1.84 -4.75
N GLN A 110 3.28 1.19 -5.91
CA GLN A 110 3.18 1.87 -7.20
C GLN A 110 1.72 1.84 -7.67
N ALA A 111 1.14 2.99 -7.96
CA ALA A 111 -0.16 3.13 -8.60
C ALA A 111 0.00 3.01 -10.13
N LYS A 112 -0.92 2.29 -10.77
CA LYS A 112 -1.08 2.28 -12.22
C LYS A 112 -2.53 2.15 -12.65
N ARG A 113 -2.96 2.87 -13.69
CA ARG A 113 -4.22 2.55 -14.37
C ARG A 113 -4.11 1.32 -15.27
N ARG A 114 -5.13 0.45 -15.26
CA ARG A 114 -5.14 -0.80 -16.04
C ARG A 114 -4.92 -0.57 -17.55
N ASP A 115 -5.51 0.48 -18.10
CA ASP A 115 -5.38 0.86 -19.51
C ASP A 115 -3.98 1.43 -19.85
N ALA A 116 -3.39 2.20 -18.95
CA ALA A 116 -2.04 2.75 -19.11
C ALA A 116 -0.96 1.66 -19.14
N MET A 117 -1.15 0.58 -18.37
CA MET A 117 -0.21 -0.55 -18.30
C MET A 117 -0.05 -1.32 -19.61
N LEU A 118 -0.97 -1.18 -20.56
CA LEU A 118 -0.92 -1.83 -21.87
C LEU A 118 -0.20 -0.98 -22.93
N ARG A 119 0.13 0.28 -22.63
CA ARG A 119 0.80 1.18 -23.58
C ARG A 119 2.24 0.75 -23.81
N SER A 120 2.77 1.03 -25.01
CA SER A 120 4.15 0.70 -25.36
C SER A 120 5.14 1.29 -24.35
N GLY A 121 6.12 0.50 -23.91
CA GLY A 121 7.14 0.90 -22.94
C GLY A 121 6.71 0.89 -21.46
N GLU A 122 5.42 1.03 -21.16
CA GLU A 122 4.91 1.05 -19.77
C GLU A 122 5.14 -0.26 -19.01
N PRO A 123 4.94 -1.46 -19.60
CA PRO A 123 5.29 -2.72 -18.92
C PRO A 123 6.74 -2.77 -18.44
N GLN A 124 7.68 -2.26 -19.26
CA GLN A 124 9.10 -2.23 -18.91
C GLN A 124 9.38 -1.20 -17.80
N ARG A 125 8.77 -0.01 -17.89
CA ARG A 125 8.88 1.05 -16.88
C ARG A 125 8.35 0.57 -15.53
N LEU A 126 7.15 -0.01 -15.50
CA LEU A 126 6.56 -0.58 -14.29
C LEU A 126 7.41 -1.73 -13.74
N GLY A 127 7.96 -2.57 -14.61
CA GLY A 127 8.92 -3.62 -14.21
C GLY A 127 10.14 -3.06 -13.49
N ASN A 128 10.69 -1.93 -13.96
CA ASN A 128 11.81 -1.26 -13.31
C ASN A 128 11.42 -0.66 -11.95
N GLN A 129 10.24 -0.03 -11.86
CA GLN A 129 9.69 0.48 -10.58
C GLN A 129 9.49 -0.66 -9.58
N CYS A 130 8.89 -1.78 -10.00
CA CYS A 130 8.73 -2.98 -9.16
C CYS A 130 10.07 -3.51 -8.66
N LYS A 131 11.09 -3.56 -9.54
CA LYS A 131 12.45 -3.98 -9.15
C LYS A 131 13.08 -3.02 -8.13
N GLN A 132 12.87 -1.72 -8.28
CA GLN A 132 13.31 -0.72 -7.32
C GLN A 132 12.62 -0.89 -5.95
N MET A 133 11.30 -1.07 -5.92
CA MET A 133 10.59 -1.35 -4.66
C MET A 133 11.09 -2.65 -4.02
N TYR A 134 11.24 -3.72 -4.81
CA TYR A 134 11.66 -5.04 -4.33
C TYR A 134 13.06 -5.02 -3.70
N ARG A 135 13.97 -4.18 -4.21
CA ARG A 135 15.30 -3.95 -3.61
C ARG A 135 15.24 -3.33 -2.22
N ARG A 136 14.15 -2.64 -1.89
CA ARG A 136 13.91 -2.03 -0.56
C ARG A 136 13.16 -2.96 0.35
N SER A 137 12.11 -3.58 -0.16
CA SER A 137 11.39 -4.60 0.57
C SER A 137 10.76 -5.64 -0.36
N LYS A 138 11.22 -6.88 -0.20
CA LYS A 138 10.64 -8.05 -0.87
C LYS A 138 9.22 -8.33 -0.36
N LYS A 139 8.98 -8.15 0.94
CA LYS A 139 7.71 -8.47 1.62
C LYS A 139 6.66 -7.37 1.49
N ALA A 140 7.08 -6.12 1.25
CA ALA A 140 6.20 -4.97 1.31
C ALA A 140 5.97 -4.20 0.00
N SER A 141 6.45 -4.70 -1.14
CA SER A 141 6.20 -4.05 -2.46
C SER A 141 4.90 -4.52 -3.11
N TYR A 142 4.04 -3.58 -3.50
CA TYR A 142 2.74 -3.81 -4.13
C TYR A 142 2.48 -2.83 -5.27
N VAL A 143 1.57 -3.21 -6.16
CA VAL A 143 1.03 -2.35 -7.21
C VAL A 143 -0.46 -2.21 -6.99
N TRP A 144 -0.94 -0.97 -6.95
CA TRP A 144 -2.36 -0.66 -6.99
C TRP A 144 -2.79 -0.42 -8.43
N ILE A 145 -3.68 -1.28 -8.91
CA ILE A 145 -4.22 -1.23 -10.26
C ILE A 145 -5.59 -0.57 -10.19
N TYR A 146 -5.69 0.64 -10.75
CA TYR A 146 -6.96 1.33 -10.89
C TYR A 146 -7.75 0.67 -12.04
N GLU A 147 -8.85 0.05 -11.67
CA GLU A 147 -9.91 -0.40 -12.58
C GLU A 147 -10.99 0.67 -12.66
N SER A 148 -12.08 0.37 -13.37
CA SER A 148 -13.22 1.27 -13.53
C SER A 148 -13.84 1.67 -12.19
N ASP A 149 -14.07 0.69 -11.35
CA ASP A 149 -14.97 0.77 -10.19
C ASP A 149 -14.27 0.47 -8.86
N ARG A 150 -13.01 0.07 -8.92
CA ARG A 150 -12.24 -0.40 -7.77
C ARG A 150 -10.74 -0.28 -7.98
N ILE A 151 -10.00 -0.51 -6.90
CA ILE A 151 -8.54 -0.59 -6.91
C ILE A 151 -8.13 -1.99 -6.45
N LEU A 152 -7.39 -2.69 -7.31
CA LEU A 152 -6.83 -3.99 -6.95
C LEU A 152 -5.40 -3.81 -6.42
N SER A 153 -5.11 -4.40 -5.27
CA SER A 153 -3.75 -4.55 -4.79
C SER A 153 -3.15 -5.88 -5.22
N VAL A 154 -1.98 -5.82 -5.87
CA VAL A 154 -1.25 -6.98 -6.36
C VAL A 154 0.17 -6.93 -5.84
N LYS A 155 0.73 -8.07 -5.47
CA LYS A 155 2.12 -8.16 -5.07
C LYS A 155 3.03 -7.77 -6.23
N ALA A 156 3.97 -6.85 -6.01
CA ALA A 156 4.89 -6.42 -7.06
C ALA A 156 5.81 -7.61 -7.45
N PRO A 157 5.90 -7.98 -8.74
CA PRO A 157 6.76 -9.07 -9.18
C PRO A 157 8.23 -8.69 -9.07
N GLN A 158 9.09 -9.69 -8.81
CA GLN A 158 10.55 -9.51 -8.82
C GLN A 158 11.10 -9.21 -10.23
N ALA A 159 10.40 -9.68 -11.28
CA ALA A 159 10.85 -9.63 -12.67
C ALA A 159 10.05 -8.63 -13.50
N SER A 160 10.67 -8.09 -14.55
CA SER A 160 10.11 -7.17 -15.55
C SER A 160 9.00 -7.76 -16.45
N LYS A 161 8.46 -8.93 -16.09
CA LYS A 161 7.37 -9.55 -16.86
C LYS A 161 6.07 -8.74 -16.67
N PRO A 162 5.18 -8.68 -17.68
CA PRO A 162 3.97 -7.87 -17.59
C PRO A 162 3.13 -8.30 -16.38
N ILE A 163 2.96 -7.40 -15.41
CA ILE A 163 2.23 -7.68 -14.17
C ILE A 163 0.77 -8.11 -14.44
N LEU A 164 0.20 -7.64 -15.55
CA LEU A 164 -1.15 -7.99 -16.01
C LEU A 164 -1.33 -9.49 -16.29
N GLN A 165 -0.26 -10.22 -16.63
CA GLN A 165 -0.29 -11.67 -16.84
C GLN A 165 -0.19 -12.47 -15.51
N ARG A 166 -0.07 -11.79 -14.37
CA ARG A 166 0.17 -12.38 -13.04
C ARG A 166 -0.73 -11.79 -11.95
N VAL A 167 -1.85 -11.17 -12.32
CA VAL A 167 -2.88 -10.75 -11.36
C VAL A 167 -3.61 -12.00 -10.86
N THR A 168 -2.96 -12.76 -10.00
CA THR A 168 -3.51 -13.90 -9.28
C THR A 168 -3.34 -13.63 -7.79
N GLY A 169 -4.42 -13.75 -7.01
CA GLY A 169 -4.39 -13.42 -5.58
C GLY A 169 -4.31 -11.92 -5.30
N SER A 170 -5.03 -11.11 -6.09
CA SER A 170 -5.26 -9.69 -5.76
C SER A 170 -6.15 -9.55 -4.53
N SER A 171 -5.91 -8.52 -3.73
CA SER A 171 -6.78 -8.11 -2.63
C SER A 171 -7.31 -6.70 -2.88
N SER A 172 -8.26 -6.24 -2.08
CA SER A 172 -8.60 -4.81 -2.03
C SER A 172 -7.52 -3.98 -1.32
N VAL A 173 -7.68 -2.65 -1.31
CA VAL A 173 -6.80 -1.72 -0.58
C VAL A 173 -6.98 -1.90 0.94
N GLY A 174 -8.23 -2.00 1.38
CA GLY A 174 -8.59 -2.26 2.77
C GLY A 174 -8.04 -3.60 3.26
N GLU A 175 -8.20 -4.67 2.46
CA GLU A 175 -7.66 -5.99 2.78
C GLU A 175 -6.14 -5.98 2.91
N LEU A 176 -5.40 -5.29 2.02
CA LEU A 176 -3.95 -5.17 2.12
C LEU A 176 -3.52 -4.55 3.46
N ILE A 177 -4.19 -3.46 3.85
CA ILE A 177 -3.87 -2.73 5.08
C ILE A 177 -4.24 -3.58 6.30
N ALA A 178 -5.43 -4.19 6.31
CA ALA A 178 -5.87 -5.10 7.36
C ALA A 178 -4.90 -6.28 7.51
N ASP A 179 -4.45 -6.89 6.41
CA ASP A 179 -3.47 -7.97 6.45
C ASP A 179 -2.07 -7.51 6.91
N GLY A 180 -1.73 -6.23 6.72
CA GLY A 180 -0.57 -5.62 7.35
C GLY A 180 -0.67 -5.64 8.87
N LEU A 181 -1.85 -5.30 9.40
CA LEU A 181 -2.18 -5.32 10.83
C LEU A 181 -2.31 -6.74 11.41
N ARG A 182 -2.72 -7.72 10.60
CA ARG A 182 -2.64 -9.18 10.92
C ARG A 182 -1.23 -9.73 10.88
N CYS A 183 -0.24 -8.93 10.51
CA CYS A 183 1.14 -9.34 10.29
C CYS A 183 1.40 -10.27 9.10
N ASN A 184 0.44 -10.44 8.19
CA ASN A 184 0.57 -11.23 6.97
C ASN A 184 1.24 -10.48 5.82
N LYS A 185 1.21 -9.14 5.86
CA LYS A 185 1.77 -8.24 4.83
C LYS A 185 2.61 -7.13 5.48
N GLY A 186 3.31 -6.36 4.64
CA GLY A 186 4.25 -5.33 5.07
C GLY A 186 5.61 -5.87 5.50
N ASP A 187 6.48 -4.96 5.90
CA ASP A 187 7.86 -5.25 6.31
C ASP A 187 8.22 -4.35 7.49
N ASP A 188 8.64 -4.98 8.58
CA ASP A 188 9.04 -4.35 9.83
C ASP A 188 10.35 -3.58 9.70
N LYS A 189 11.23 -3.97 8.77
CA LYS A 189 12.51 -3.27 8.52
C LYS A 189 12.33 -1.87 7.93
N ILE A 190 11.15 -1.61 7.38
CA ILE A 190 10.75 -0.30 6.85
C ILE A 190 9.54 0.25 7.63
N GLY A 191 9.31 -0.20 8.87
CA GLY A 191 8.40 0.45 9.80
C GLY A 191 8.98 1.77 10.30
N ARG A 192 8.09 2.68 10.73
CA ARG A 192 8.49 3.94 11.37
C ARG A 192 8.87 3.70 12.83
N GLU A 193 9.71 4.58 13.36
CA GLU A 193 9.97 4.64 14.80
C GLU A 193 8.67 5.05 15.53
N LEU A 194 8.36 4.36 16.63
CA LEU A 194 7.09 4.55 17.35
C LEU A 194 7.20 5.59 18.45
N SER A 195 8.41 5.93 18.90
CA SER A 195 8.67 7.02 19.83
C SER A 195 8.60 8.41 19.19
N ALA A 196 8.71 8.48 17.86
CA ALA A 196 8.63 9.72 17.10
C ALA A 196 7.19 10.13 16.79
N ASP A 197 6.98 11.42 16.52
CA ASP A 197 5.76 11.90 15.89
C ASP A 197 5.46 11.10 14.60
N PRO A 198 4.20 10.66 14.37
CA PRO A 198 3.88 9.81 13.22
C PRO A 198 4.32 10.39 11.87
N ALA A 199 4.08 11.68 11.62
CA ALA A 199 4.44 12.30 10.36
C ALA A 199 5.96 12.40 10.20
N ALA A 200 6.68 12.79 11.26
CA ALA A 200 8.14 12.81 11.25
C ALA A 200 8.73 11.40 11.02
N GLY A 201 8.20 10.38 11.68
CA GLY A 201 8.63 8.99 11.52
C GLY A 201 8.40 8.45 10.10
N VAL A 202 7.27 8.79 9.48
CA VAL A 202 6.98 8.46 8.08
C VAL A 202 7.98 9.13 7.14
N LEU A 203 8.21 10.44 7.28
CA LEU A 203 9.12 11.18 6.43
C LEU A 203 10.56 10.66 6.54
N GLU A 204 11.00 10.27 7.72
CA GLU A 204 12.33 9.70 7.93
C GLU A 204 12.50 8.34 7.22
N VAL A 205 11.50 7.47 7.29
CA VAL A 205 11.51 6.21 6.54
C VAL A 205 11.55 6.47 5.04
N MET A 206 10.73 7.39 4.55
CA MET A 206 10.73 7.76 3.12
C MET A 206 12.06 8.34 2.67
N ARG A 207 12.71 9.17 3.49
CA ARG A 207 14.05 9.69 3.24
C ARG A 207 15.07 8.55 3.12
N ARG A 208 15.07 7.59 4.04
CA ARG A 208 15.93 6.39 4.00
C ARG A 208 15.70 5.55 2.75
N LEU A 209 14.44 5.31 2.38
CA LEU A 209 14.07 4.55 1.19
C LEU A 209 14.48 5.23 -0.12
N SER A 210 14.65 6.55 -0.08
CA SER A 210 15.01 7.39 -1.24
C SER A 210 16.52 7.55 -1.42
N VAL A 211 17.33 6.86 -0.62
CA VAL A 211 18.77 6.77 -0.85
C VAL A 211 19.04 5.69 -1.91
N PRO A 212 19.87 5.94 -2.93
CA PRO A 212 20.29 4.91 -3.87
C PRO A 212 21.00 3.77 -3.14
N ASN A 213 20.51 2.54 -3.31
CA ASN A 213 21.21 1.35 -2.83
C ASN A 213 22.41 1.08 -3.75
N GLY A 214 23.57 1.63 -3.44
CA GLY A 214 24.86 1.31 -4.06
C GLY A 214 25.59 2.50 -4.69
N LEU A 215 26.78 2.79 -4.15
CA LEU A 215 27.92 3.22 -4.96
C LEU A 215 28.29 2.03 -5.86
N ASP A 216 28.03 2.11 -7.17
CA ASP A 216 28.68 1.25 -8.15
C ASP A 216 30.06 1.84 -8.41
N PHE A 217 31.11 1.26 -7.82
CA PHE A 217 32.48 1.57 -8.24
C PHE A 217 32.77 0.77 -9.51
N VAL A 218 32.91 1.47 -10.64
CA VAL A 218 33.53 0.92 -11.83
C VAL A 218 35.04 0.98 -11.63
N VAL A 219 35.65 -0.13 -11.23
CA VAL A 219 37.11 -0.28 -11.31
C VAL A 219 37.46 -0.44 -12.78
N ARG A 220 38.01 0.60 -13.41
CA ARG A 220 38.70 0.45 -14.70
C ARG A 220 40.04 -0.21 -14.40
N GLN A 221 40.26 -1.39 -14.98
CA GLN A 221 41.61 -1.94 -15.11
C GLN A 221 42.23 -1.24 -16.32
N ASP A 222 43.34 -0.55 -16.10
CA ASP A 222 44.22 -0.03 -17.15
C ASP A 222 44.99 -1.18 -17.83
#